data_AF-A0A7S9YXL1-F1
#
_entry.id   AF-A0A7S9YXL1-F1
#
_cell.length_a   1.000
_cell.length_b   1.000
_cell.length_c   1.000
_cell.angle_alpha   90.00
_cell.angle_beta   90.00
_cell.angle_gamma   90.00
#
_symmetry.space_group_name_H-M   'P 1'
#
loop_
_entity.id
_entity.type
_entity.pdbx_description
1 polymer ?
#
loop_
_entity_poly.entity_id
_entity_poly.type
_entity_poly.pdbx_seq_one_letter_code
_entity_poly.pdbx_strand_id
1 'polypeptide(L)'
;MLSLPELTEPQREAVREACGFACVRCGVTIYRYLRLPDSPQATLLCPTCHALVEEGRLTTAQVQGFHTNPVVRQRHFARDRMPFSSELPTLIVGGSRPLRDTPIPLVLDGEPILMFAPPRRSRGATRISLRLGDPDGNPVQVIQGNEWLAANGSWRFLLRGDRYSVMAGRGEGLAILRIVARNRIAVEHLRTTIRGRRLEVTPDWLEIDGKRHVNRIGSGALVGLEC
;
A
#
# COMPACT_ATOMS: atom_id res chain seq x y z
N MET A 1 19.82 12.64 -5.21
CA MET A 1 18.42 12.17 -5.16
C MET A 1 18.20 11.33 -6.42
N LEU A 2 18.06 10.01 -6.30
CA LEU A 2 17.82 9.14 -7.46
C LEU A 2 16.42 9.48 -7.99
N SER A 3 16.34 10.24 -9.08
CA SER A 3 15.07 10.68 -9.66
C SER A 3 14.27 9.48 -10.18
N LEU A 4 12.95 9.56 -10.02
CA LEU A 4 12.01 8.65 -10.66
C LEU A 4 12.32 8.60 -12.16
N PRO A 5 12.43 7.41 -12.78
CA PRO A 5 12.56 7.35 -14.22
C PRO A 5 11.26 7.86 -14.86
N GLU A 6 11.36 8.80 -15.81
CA GLU A 6 10.26 9.17 -16.71
C GLU A 6 9.94 7.96 -17.61
N LEU A 7 9.19 7.01 -17.06
CA LEU A 7 8.72 5.83 -17.77
C LEU A 7 7.30 6.09 -18.24
N THR A 8 7.05 5.80 -19.52
CA THR A 8 5.69 5.66 -20.06
C THR A 8 4.96 4.52 -19.34
N GLU A 9 3.62 4.53 -19.34
CA GLU A 9 2.85 3.43 -18.72
C GLU A 9 3.19 2.03 -19.28
N PRO A 10 3.41 1.83 -20.59
CA PRO A 10 3.90 0.54 -21.10
C PRO A 10 5.24 0.12 -20.50
N GLN A 11 6.19 1.04 -20.35
CA GLN A 11 7.48 0.76 -19.71
C GLN A 11 7.31 0.45 -18.21
N ARG A 12 6.47 1.21 -17.51
CA ARG A 12 6.11 0.94 -16.11
C ARG A 12 5.53 -0.46 -15.95
N GLU A 13 4.65 -0.87 -16.85
CA GLU A 13 4.06 -2.21 -16.86
C GLU A 13 5.12 -3.30 -17.09
N ALA A 14 6.00 -3.12 -18.07
CA ALA A 14 7.09 -4.06 -18.33
C ALA A 14 8.01 -4.22 -17.12
N VAL A 15 8.35 -3.12 -16.43
CA VAL A 15 9.15 -3.14 -15.19
C VAL A 15 8.41 -3.87 -14.08
N ARG A 16 7.12 -3.60 -13.88
CA ARG A 16 6.28 -4.29 -12.89
C ARG A 16 6.27 -5.79 -13.16
N GLU A 17 6.03 -6.20 -14.40
CA GLU A 17 6.01 -7.61 -14.78
C GLU A 17 7.37 -8.29 -14.56
N ALA A 18 8.46 -7.66 -15.02
CA ALA A 18 9.83 -8.14 -14.84
C ALA A 18 10.19 -8.35 -13.35
N CYS A 19 9.74 -7.46 -12.48
CA CYS A 19 9.96 -7.55 -11.03
C CYS A 19 8.95 -8.48 -10.31
N GLY A 20 7.95 -9.00 -11.02
CA GLY A 20 6.89 -9.84 -10.44
C GLY A 20 5.90 -9.06 -9.55
N PHE A 21 5.68 -7.78 -9.86
CA PHE A 21 4.76 -6.85 -9.18
C PHE A 21 5.09 -6.56 -7.72
N ALA A 22 6.36 -6.69 -7.34
CA ALA A 22 6.82 -6.49 -5.97
C ALA A 22 8.30 -6.09 -5.92
N CYS A 23 8.77 -5.74 -4.72
CA CYS A 23 10.16 -5.52 -4.41
C CYS A 23 11.00 -6.75 -4.81
N VAL A 24 11.99 -6.58 -5.68
CA VAL A 24 12.82 -7.69 -6.17
C VAL A 24 13.64 -8.37 -5.06
N ARG A 25 13.92 -7.66 -3.96
CA ARG A 25 14.71 -8.17 -2.83
C ARG A 25 13.87 -8.92 -1.79
N CYS A 26 12.74 -8.36 -1.37
CA CYS A 26 11.97 -8.90 -0.22
C CYS A 26 10.52 -9.27 -0.53
N GLY A 27 10.03 -8.99 -1.75
CA GLY A 27 8.70 -9.40 -2.21
C GLY A 27 7.53 -8.61 -1.64
N VAL A 28 7.78 -7.55 -0.87
CA VAL A 28 6.75 -6.56 -0.49
C VAL A 28 6.10 -5.98 -1.74
N THR A 29 4.77 -5.91 -1.74
CA THR A 29 4.01 -5.47 -2.90
C THR A 29 3.93 -3.95 -3.04
N ILE A 30 4.11 -3.18 -1.97
CA ILE A 30 4.26 -1.71 -2.04
C ILE A 30 5.68 -1.37 -2.51
N TYR A 31 5.79 -0.60 -3.59
CA TYR A 31 7.07 -0.38 -4.29
C TYR A 31 7.33 1.09 -4.66
N ARG A 32 8.60 1.39 -4.91
CA ARG A 32 9.13 2.56 -5.61
C ARG A 32 9.90 2.07 -6.83
N TYR A 33 9.84 2.81 -7.92
CA TYR A 33 10.77 2.60 -9.04
C TYR A 33 12.15 3.11 -8.63
N LEU A 34 13.17 2.33 -8.95
CA LEU A 34 14.56 2.71 -8.83
C LEU A 34 15.21 2.57 -10.20
N ARG A 35 15.81 3.64 -10.71
CA ARG A 35 16.75 3.55 -11.83
C ARG A 35 18.08 3.07 -11.29
N LEU A 36 18.63 2.03 -11.90
CA LEU A 36 19.95 1.55 -11.53
C LEU A 36 21.01 2.45 -12.17
N PRO A 37 22.01 2.94 -11.41
CA PRO A 37 23.15 3.64 -11.99
C PRO A 37 23.77 2.81 -13.12
N ASP A 38 24.14 3.47 -14.21
CA ASP A 38 24.82 2.85 -15.36
C ASP A 38 24.02 1.75 -16.09
N SER A 39 22.70 1.68 -15.85
CA SER A 39 21.79 0.78 -16.54
C SER A 39 20.56 1.52 -17.06
N PRO A 40 20.11 1.25 -18.30
CA PRO A 40 18.82 1.77 -18.78
C PRO A 40 17.64 1.11 -18.08
N GLN A 41 17.86 0.07 -17.27
CA GLN A 41 16.81 -0.70 -16.60
C GLN A 41 16.34 -0.01 -15.31
N ALA A 42 15.02 0.00 -15.13
CA ALA A 42 14.39 0.31 -13.86
C ALA A 42 14.01 -0.99 -13.14
N THR A 43 14.02 -0.94 -11.82
CA THR A 43 13.61 -2.06 -10.95
C THR A 43 12.63 -1.58 -9.89
N LEU A 44 12.04 -2.52 -9.16
CA LEU A 44 11.14 -2.25 -8.04
C LEU A 44 11.79 -2.61 -6.71
N LEU A 45 11.81 -1.65 -5.79
CA LEU A 45 12.15 -1.88 -4.38
C LEU A 45 11.02 -1.35 -3.49
N CYS A 46 10.76 -1.99 -2.35
CA CYS A 46 9.89 -1.38 -1.35
C CYS A 46 10.58 -0.17 -0.72
N PRO A 47 9.82 0.76 -0.08
CA PRO A 47 10.42 1.95 0.54
C PRO A 47 11.56 1.62 1.51
N THR A 48 11.45 0.53 2.28
CA THR A 48 12.51 0.07 3.20
C THR A 48 13.77 -0.41 2.46
N CYS A 49 13.63 -1.16 1.36
CA CYS A 49 14.80 -1.60 0.58
C CYS A 49 15.42 -0.45 -0.20
N HIS A 50 14.60 0.51 -0.66
CA HIS A 50 15.06 1.71 -1.33
C HIS A 50 15.90 2.59 -0.39
N ALA A 51 15.46 2.76 0.87
CA ALA A 51 16.23 3.48 1.88
C ALA A 51 17.62 2.88 2.10
N LEU A 52 17.76 1.55 2.07
CA LEU A 52 19.06 0.90 2.17
C LEU A 52 20.00 1.23 0.99
N VAL A 53 19.47 1.48 -0.20
CA VAL A 53 20.25 1.96 -1.35
C VAL A 53 20.66 3.42 -1.10
N GLU A 54 19.73 4.27 -0.69
CA GLU A 54 19.98 5.69 -0.37
C GLU A 54 21.02 5.85 0.75
N GLU A 55 21.05 4.93 1.72
CA GLU A 55 22.01 4.85 2.83
C GLU A 55 23.35 4.19 2.43
N GLY A 56 23.51 3.71 1.18
CA GLY A 56 24.71 3.02 0.71
C GLY A 56 24.92 1.60 1.28
N ARG A 57 23.92 1.05 1.98
CA ARG A 57 23.94 -0.30 2.58
C ARG A 57 23.55 -1.40 1.60
N LEU A 58 23.02 -1.03 0.44
CA LEU A 58 22.70 -1.92 -0.67
C LEU A 58 23.32 -1.36 -1.94
N THR A 59 24.28 -2.07 -2.53
CA THR A 59 25.00 -1.61 -3.71
C THR A 59 24.20 -1.84 -5.00
N THR A 60 24.50 -1.08 -6.06
CA THR A 60 23.89 -1.26 -7.38
C THR A 60 24.03 -2.69 -7.89
N ALA A 61 25.21 -3.31 -7.71
CA ALA A 61 25.46 -4.69 -8.13
C ALA A 61 24.56 -5.70 -7.39
N GLN A 62 24.35 -5.50 -6.08
CA GLN A 62 23.42 -6.32 -5.30
C GLN A 62 21.99 -6.16 -5.81
N VAL A 63 21.55 -4.93 -6.08
CA VAL A 63 20.21 -4.67 -6.61
C VAL A 63 20.02 -5.30 -8.00
N GLN A 64 21.03 -5.21 -8.87
CA GLN A 64 21.02 -5.86 -10.18
C GLN A 64 20.87 -7.38 -10.03
N GLY A 65 21.61 -7.99 -9.08
CA GLY A 65 21.47 -9.42 -8.77
C GLY A 65 20.05 -9.81 -8.34
N PHE A 66 19.40 -9.01 -7.48
CA PHE A 66 18.00 -9.22 -7.13
C PHE A 66 17.06 -9.00 -8.32
N HIS A 67 17.33 -8.03 -9.18
CA HIS A 67 16.52 -7.78 -10.37
C HIS A 67 16.55 -8.95 -11.35
N THR A 68 17.73 -9.54 -11.58
CA THR A 68 17.88 -10.72 -12.44
C THR A 68 17.17 -11.95 -11.89
N ASN A 69 17.13 -12.12 -10.56
CA ASN A 69 16.43 -13.23 -9.90
C ASN A 69 15.53 -12.74 -8.73
N PRO A 70 14.39 -12.09 -9.03
CA PRO A 70 13.52 -11.51 -8.00
C PRO A 70 13.05 -12.55 -7.02
N VAL A 71 13.07 -12.23 -5.72
CA VAL A 71 12.70 -13.18 -4.66
C VAL A 71 11.33 -13.79 -4.87
N VAL A 72 10.37 -13.01 -5.41
CA VAL A 72 9.00 -13.47 -5.66
C VAL A 72 8.88 -14.55 -6.74
N ARG A 73 9.92 -14.76 -7.55
CA ARG A 73 9.99 -15.80 -8.58
C ARG A 73 10.74 -17.06 -8.10
N GLN A 74 11.33 -17.02 -6.91
CA GLN A 74 12.07 -18.15 -6.35
C GLN A 74 11.12 -19.18 -5.74
N ARG A 75 11.50 -20.47 -5.77
CA ARG A 75 10.62 -21.62 -5.42
C ARG A 75 10.05 -21.59 -4.00
N HIS A 76 10.73 -20.95 -3.04
CA HIS A 76 10.36 -20.96 -1.62
C HIS A 76 9.79 -19.62 -1.12
N PHE A 77 9.39 -18.73 -2.02
CA PHE A 77 8.80 -17.46 -1.61
C PHE A 77 7.40 -17.65 -1.03
N ALA A 78 7.22 -17.23 0.23
CA ALA A 78 5.97 -17.30 0.98
C ALA A 78 4.94 -16.26 0.45
N ARG A 79 4.34 -16.56 -0.71
CA ARG A 79 3.32 -15.71 -1.35
C ARG A 79 2.06 -15.52 -0.51
N ASP A 80 1.76 -16.47 0.36
CA ASP A 80 0.61 -16.49 1.26
C ASP A 80 0.62 -15.35 2.29
N ARG A 81 1.81 -14.83 2.62
CA ARG A 81 2.00 -13.69 3.53
C ARG A 81 1.94 -12.32 2.85
N MET A 82 1.59 -12.31 1.56
CA MET A 82 1.55 -11.11 0.72
C MET A 82 0.22 -11.07 -0.03
N PRO A 83 -0.27 -9.89 -0.44
CA PRO A 83 -1.56 -9.76 -1.11
C PRO A 83 -1.46 -10.13 -2.61
N PHE A 84 -1.04 -11.37 -2.91
CA PHE A 84 -1.10 -11.94 -4.25
C PHE A 84 -2.41 -12.72 -4.43
N SER A 85 -3.43 -12.04 -4.94
CA SER A 85 -4.75 -12.59 -5.20
C SER A 85 -5.29 -12.02 -6.51
N SER A 86 -5.95 -12.86 -7.32
CA SER A 86 -6.68 -12.44 -8.52
C SER A 86 -7.99 -11.71 -8.20
N GLU A 87 -8.47 -11.85 -6.97
CA GLU A 87 -9.73 -11.29 -6.47
C GLU A 87 -9.46 -10.11 -5.52
N LEU A 88 -10.50 -9.30 -5.31
CA LEU A 88 -10.50 -8.30 -4.24
C LEU A 88 -10.36 -8.98 -2.87
N PRO A 89 -9.65 -8.37 -1.92
CA PRO A 89 -9.46 -8.96 -0.60
C PRO A 89 -10.78 -8.96 0.18
N THR A 90 -11.00 -10.03 0.94
CA THR A 90 -11.96 -10.00 2.05
C THR A 90 -11.40 -9.10 3.15
N LEU A 91 -12.19 -8.13 3.61
CA LEU A 91 -11.75 -7.12 4.58
C LEU A 91 -12.35 -7.34 5.96
N ILE A 92 -11.51 -7.23 6.99
CA ILE A 92 -11.93 -7.15 8.39
C ILE A 92 -11.73 -5.71 8.85
N VAL A 93 -12.83 -4.99 9.08
CA VAL A 93 -12.81 -3.54 9.30
C VAL A 93 -14.13 -3.07 9.96
N GLY A 94 -14.05 -2.10 10.86
CA GLY A 94 -15.20 -1.33 11.35
C GLY A 94 -16.22 -2.11 12.18
N GLY A 95 -15.85 -3.27 12.73
CA GLY A 95 -16.74 -4.16 13.47
C GLY A 95 -17.79 -4.83 12.61
N SER A 96 -17.62 -4.79 11.29
CA SER A 96 -18.55 -5.35 10.32
C SER A 96 -18.31 -6.85 10.11
N ARG A 97 -19.32 -7.55 9.57
CA ARG A 97 -19.08 -8.86 8.95
C ARG A 97 -18.03 -8.69 7.83
N PRO A 98 -17.18 -9.71 7.57
CA PRO A 98 -16.12 -9.57 6.58
C PRO A 98 -16.65 -9.06 5.23
N LEU A 99 -16.14 -7.91 4.79
CA LEU A 99 -16.56 -7.27 3.54
C LEU A 99 -15.91 -7.98 2.36
N ARG A 100 -16.67 -8.19 1.29
CA ARG A 100 -16.22 -8.85 0.06
C ARG A 100 -16.61 -7.97 -1.12
N ASP A 101 -15.85 -8.07 -2.21
CA ASP A 101 -16.13 -7.36 -3.46
C ASP A 101 -16.34 -5.85 -3.27
N THR A 102 -15.56 -5.28 -2.34
CA THR A 102 -15.60 -3.87 -1.96
C THR A 102 -14.32 -3.18 -2.42
N PRO A 103 -14.33 -2.49 -3.59
CA PRO A 103 -13.16 -1.77 -4.08
C PRO A 103 -12.83 -0.54 -3.24
N ILE A 104 -13.83 0.09 -2.59
CA ILE A 104 -13.66 1.32 -1.81
C ILE A 104 -14.32 1.13 -0.44
N PRO A 105 -13.66 0.44 0.49
CA PRO A 105 -14.24 0.15 1.81
C PRO A 105 -14.35 1.36 2.72
N LEU A 106 -13.55 2.42 2.53
CA LEU A 106 -13.53 3.56 3.44
C LEU A 106 -13.58 4.85 2.64
N VAL A 107 -14.62 5.64 2.90
CA VAL A 107 -14.82 6.99 2.34
C VAL A 107 -15.07 7.95 3.50
N LEU A 108 -14.41 9.12 3.47
CA LEU A 108 -14.62 10.21 4.41
C LEU A 108 -14.82 11.50 3.63
N ASP A 109 -15.99 12.13 3.78
CA ASP A 109 -16.31 13.39 3.07
C ASP A 109 -16.09 13.31 1.55
N GLY A 110 -16.56 12.23 0.94
CA GLY A 110 -16.38 11.94 -0.48
C GLY A 110 -14.95 11.54 -0.89
N GLU A 111 -13.97 11.57 0.01
CA GLU A 111 -12.60 11.17 -0.27
C GLU A 111 -12.41 9.65 -0.07
N PRO A 112 -11.99 8.90 -1.10
CA PRO A 112 -11.67 7.48 -0.95
C PRO A 112 -10.37 7.32 -0.18
N ILE A 113 -10.47 6.84 1.06
CA ILE A 113 -9.34 6.69 1.99
C ILE A 113 -8.55 5.43 1.66
N LEU A 114 -9.23 4.31 1.54
CA LEU A 114 -8.63 3.01 1.24
C LEU A 114 -9.33 2.44 0.02
N MET A 115 -8.55 2.03 -0.97
CA MET A 115 -9.08 1.42 -2.18
C MET A 115 -8.29 0.17 -2.55
N PHE A 116 -9.00 -0.77 -3.16
CA PHE A 116 -8.47 -2.00 -3.70
C PHE A 116 -8.91 -2.17 -5.15
N ALA A 117 -8.02 -2.73 -5.97
CA ALA A 117 -8.37 -3.19 -7.30
C ALA A 117 -7.72 -4.56 -7.56
N PRO A 118 -8.33 -5.39 -8.42
CA PRO A 118 -7.71 -6.62 -8.90
C PRO A 118 -6.30 -6.35 -9.49
N PRO A 119 -5.43 -7.36 -9.52
CA PRO A 119 -4.12 -7.22 -10.16
C PRO A 119 -4.29 -6.95 -11.66
N ARG A 120 -3.32 -6.26 -12.26
CA ARG A 120 -3.31 -5.99 -13.72
C ARG A 120 -3.21 -7.27 -14.56
N ARG A 121 -2.65 -8.33 -13.97
CA ARG A 121 -2.43 -9.64 -14.57
C ARG A 121 -2.76 -10.72 -13.55
N SER A 122 -3.16 -11.90 -13.99
CA SER A 122 -3.61 -13.02 -13.13
C SER A 122 -2.63 -13.44 -12.02
N ARG A 123 -1.32 -13.18 -12.19
CA ARG A 123 -0.26 -13.49 -11.20
C ARG A 123 0.23 -12.27 -10.40
N GLY A 124 -0.37 -11.10 -10.60
CA GLY A 124 0.02 -9.86 -9.93
C GLY A 124 -0.48 -9.77 -8.49
N ALA A 125 -0.03 -8.74 -7.79
CA ALA A 125 -0.52 -8.39 -6.47
C ALA A 125 -1.82 -7.58 -6.57
N THR A 126 -2.73 -7.77 -5.61
CA THR A 126 -3.85 -6.86 -5.37
C THR A 126 -3.31 -5.44 -5.29
N ARG A 127 -3.96 -4.52 -6.01
CA ARG A 127 -3.57 -3.12 -6.04
C ARG A 127 -4.19 -2.42 -4.86
N ILE A 128 -3.36 -1.84 -4.01
CA ILE A 128 -3.75 -1.10 -2.82
C ILE A 128 -3.50 0.38 -3.09
N SER A 129 -4.48 1.23 -2.81
CA SER A 129 -4.30 2.68 -2.79
C SER A 129 -4.74 3.21 -1.43
N LEU A 130 -4.02 4.20 -0.92
CA LEU A 130 -4.23 4.80 0.38
C LEU A 130 -4.07 6.32 0.29
N ARG A 131 -5.08 7.03 0.79
CA ARG A 131 -5.05 8.47 1.03
C ARG A 131 -5.15 8.75 2.51
N LEU A 132 -4.35 9.69 2.98
CA LEU A 132 -4.37 10.18 4.35
C LEU A 132 -4.21 11.69 4.32
N GLY A 133 -4.77 12.38 5.31
CA GLY A 133 -4.56 13.80 5.51
C GLY A 133 -3.13 14.14 5.91
N ASP A 134 -2.63 15.24 5.37
CA ASP A 134 -1.44 15.92 5.86
C ASP A 134 -1.71 16.67 7.19
N PRO A 135 -0.72 17.37 7.78
CA PRO A 135 -0.93 18.13 9.01
C PRO A 135 -2.02 19.21 8.93
N ASP A 136 -2.31 19.74 7.75
CA ASP A 136 -3.34 20.76 7.52
C ASP A 136 -4.72 20.13 7.20
N GLY A 137 -4.78 18.79 7.15
CA GLY A 137 -5.98 18.04 6.81
C GLY A 137 -6.26 17.97 5.30
N ASN A 138 -5.31 18.33 4.44
CA ASN A 138 -5.49 18.13 2.99
C ASN A 138 -5.26 16.66 2.63
N PRO A 139 -6.11 16.06 1.76
CA PRO A 139 -5.94 14.67 1.35
C PRO A 139 -4.68 14.48 0.51
N VAL A 140 -3.82 13.55 0.90
CA VAL A 140 -2.60 13.19 0.18
C VAL A 140 -2.66 11.73 -0.26
N GLN A 141 -2.43 11.49 -1.56
CA GLN A 141 -2.24 10.13 -2.09
C GLN A 141 -0.87 9.59 -1.67
N VAL A 142 -0.84 8.72 -0.66
CA VAL A 142 0.41 8.14 -0.14
C VAL A 142 0.80 6.89 -0.93
N ILE A 143 -0.18 6.06 -1.28
CA ILE A 143 0.01 4.86 -2.10
C ILE A 143 -1.00 4.90 -3.25
N GLN A 144 -0.57 4.70 -4.49
CA GLN A 144 -1.44 4.58 -5.66
C GLN A 144 -1.21 3.26 -6.39
N GLY A 145 -2.13 2.31 -6.25
CA GLY A 145 -2.06 1.01 -6.91
C GLY A 145 -0.75 0.28 -6.66
N ASN A 146 -0.32 0.26 -5.40
CA ASN A 146 0.95 -0.25 -4.87
C ASN A 146 2.19 0.65 -5.06
N GLU A 147 2.13 1.72 -5.86
CA GLU A 147 3.22 2.68 -5.97
C GLU A 147 3.24 3.60 -4.75
N TRP A 148 4.38 3.67 -4.07
CA TRP A 148 4.63 4.60 -2.98
C TRP A 148 5.00 5.98 -3.51
N LEU A 149 4.17 6.98 -3.25
CA LEU A 149 4.32 8.33 -3.79
C LEU A 149 5.02 9.30 -2.82
N ALA A 150 5.04 8.98 -1.52
CA ALA A 150 5.59 9.85 -0.49
C ALA A 150 7.13 9.74 -0.34
N ALA A 151 7.87 10.10 -1.39
CA ALA A 151 9.34 10.01 -1.41
C ALA A 151 10.06 11.17 -0.69
N ASN A 152 9.36 12.23 -0.29
CA ASN A 152 9.94 13.41 0.40
C ASN A 152 10.14 13.22 1.91
N GLY A 153 9.98 12.00 2.44
CA GLY A 153 10.13 11.68 3.87
C GLY A 153 8.97 12.13 4.76
N SER A 154 7.92 12.73 4.20
CA SER A 154 6.70 13.10 4.95
C SER A 154 5.91 11.89 5.44
N TRP A 155 6.14 10.71 4.84
CA TRP A 155 5.56 9.44 5.26
C TRP A 155 6.62 8.36 5.33
N ARG A 156 6.38 7.36 6.15
CA ARG A 156 7.21 6.18 6.32
C ARG A 156 6.39 4.93 6.06
N PHE A 157 6.98 3.98 5.33
CA PHE A 157 6.42 2.65 5.12
C PHE A 157 7.31 1.60 5.79
N LEU A 158 6.68 0.61 6.41
CA LEU A 158 7.36 -0.51 7.02
C LEU A 158 6.58 -1.81 6.84
N LEU A 159 7.28 -2.89 6.49
CA LEU A 159 6.79 -4.25 6.70
C LEU A 159 7.37 -4.82 7.99
N ARG A 160 6.52 -5.29 8.91
CA ARG A 160 6.90 -6.13 10.05
C ARG A 160 6.01 -7.37 10.10
N GLY A 161 6.59 -8.54 9.89
CA GLY A 161 5.84 -9.79 9.82
C GLY A 161 4.85 -9.76 8.66
N ASP A 162 3.56 -9.66 8.99
CA ASP A 162 2.42 -9.61 8.07
C ASP A 162 1.74 -8.22 8.03
N ARG A 163 2.37 -7.18 8.58
CA ARG A 163 1.79 -5.83 8.68
C ARG A 163 2.46 -4.83 7.76
N TYR A 164 1.65 -4.18 6.93
CA TYR A 164 2.01 -2.98 6.19
C TYR A 164 1.64 -1.77 7.04
N SER A 165 2.65 -1.05 7.53
CA SER A 165 2.47 0.17 8.32
C SER A 165 2.86 1.39 7.50
N VAL A 166 1.96 2.35 7.41
CA VAL A 166 2.14 3.67 6.81
C VAL A 166 1.96 4.71 7.91
N MET A 167 2.95 5.55 8.14
CA MET A 167 2.98 6.50 9.25
C MET A 167 3.41 7.87 8.75
N ALA A 168 2.70 8.93 9.14
CA ALA A 168 3.12 10.29 8.88
C ALA A 168 4.38 10.62 9.67
N GLY A 169 5.28 11.43 9.11
CA GLY A 169 6.42 11.99 9.84
C GLY A 169 6.01 13.10 10.81
N ARG A 170 4.86 13.75 10.55
CA ARG A 170 4.20 14.75 11.41
C ARG A 170 2.68 14.56 11.32
N GLY A 171 1.96 14.90 12.38
CA GLY A 171 0.51 14.73 12.45
C GLY A 171 0.10 13.32 12.89
N GLU A 172 -1.18 12.99 12.70
CA GLU A 172 -1.79 11.77 13.25
C GLU A 172 -1.93 10.60 12.27
N GLY A 173 -1.59 10.83 10.99
CA GLY A 173 -1.79 9.88 9.89
C GLY A 173 -1.14 8.51 10.14
N LEU A 174 -1.97 7.47 10.18
CA LEU A 174 -1.56 6.09 10.41
C LEU A 174 -2.44 5.14 9.61
N ALA A 175 -1.84 4.12 9.00
CA ALA A 175 -2.56 2.96 8.50
C ALA A 175 -1.73 1.70 8.74
N ILE A 176 -2.31 0.71 9.41
CA ILE A 176 -1.76 -0.62 9.65
C ILE A 176 -2.71 -1.63 9.01
N LEU A 177 -2.25 -2.20 7.90
CA LEU A 177 -2.96 -3.26 7.19
C LEU A 177 -2.27 -4.59 7.49
N ARG A 178 -2.97 -5.52 8.11
CA ARG A 178 -2.47 -6.88 8.34
C ARG A 178 -2.92 -7.82 7.23
N ILE A 179 -1.96 -8.47 6.59
CA ILE A 179 -2.20 -9.54 5.61
C ILE A 179 -2.47 -10.83 6.38
N VAL A 180 -3.73 -11.11 6.66
CA VAL A 180 -4.15 -12.32 7.40
C VAL A 180 -3.98 -13.56 6.54
N ALA A 181 -4.23 -13.43 5.23
CA ALA A 181 -3.99 -14.44 4.21
C ALA A 181 -3.87 -13.74 2.84
N ARG A 182 -3.50 -14.51 1.79
CA ARG A 182 -3.31 -13.99 0.42
C ARG A 182 -4.43 -13.08 -0.10
N ASN A 183 -5.68 -13.35 0.26
CA ASN A 183 -6.88 -12.63 -0.15
C ASN A 183 -7.67 -12.08 1.06
N ARG A 184 -7.03 -11.91 2.22
CA ARG A 184 -7.69 -11.40 3.43
C ARG A 184 -6.83 -10.36 4.13
N ILE A 185 -7.38 -9.16 4.29
CA ILE A 185 -6.69 -8.03 4.89
C ILE A 185 -7.52 -7.51 6.06
N ALA A 186 -6.89 -7.31 7.21
CA ALA A 186 -7.51 -6.60 8.33
C ALA A 186 -6.97 -5.17 8.39
N VAL A 187 -7.86 -4.20 8.55
CA VAL A 187 -7.48 -2.83 8.91
C VAL A 187 -7.32 -2.81 10.43
N GLU A 188 -6.10 -3.10 10.92
CA GLU A 188 -5.82 -3.17 12.36
C GLU A 188 -5.92 -1.79 13.00
N HIS A 189 -5.45 -0.76 12.31
CA HIS A 189 -5.62 0.61 12.74
C HIS A 189 -5.49 1.54 11.54
N LEU A 190 -6.46 2.42 11.32
CA LEU A 190 -6.34 3.54 10.40
C LEU A 190 -6.77 4.79 11.14
N ARG A 191 -5.96 5.84 11.10
CA ARG A 191 -6.29 7.14 11.68
C ARG A 191 -5.89 8.25 10.73
N THR A 192 -6.80 9.16 10.47
CA THR A 192 -6.54 10.30 9.59
C THR A 192 -7.50 11.45 9.86
N THR A 193 -7.10 12.66 9.49
CA THR A 193 -7.95 13.85 9.52
C THR A 193 -7.96 14.45 8.12
N ILE A 194 -9.13 14.54 7.49
CA ILE A 194 -9.26 15.15 6.16
C ILE A 194 -10.35 16.20 6.22
N ARG A 195 -10.04 17.43 5.78
CA ARG A 195 -10.94 18.59 5.77
C ARG A 195 -11.62 18.82 7.14
N GLY A 196 -10.85 18.66 8.21
CA GLY A 196 -11.33 18.81 9.59
C GLY A 196 -12.14 17.64 10.14
N ARG A 197 -12.46 16.63 9.33
CA ARG A 197 -13.14 15.40 9.78
C ARG A 197 -12.09 14.38 10.25
N ARG A 198 -12.22 13.89 11.48
CA ARG A 198 -11.33 12.85 12.02
C ARG A 198 -11.97 11.48 11.82
N LEU A 199 -11.22 10.56 11.22
CA LEU A 199 -11.58 9.15 11.07
C LEU A 199 -10.58 8.29 11.82
N GLU A 200 -11.11 7.36 12.61
CA GLU A 200 -10.35 6.28 13.21
C GLU A 200 -11.05 4.94 12.99
N VAL A 201 -10.32 3.92 12.58
CA VAL A 201 -10.87 2.62 12.17
C VAL A 201 -10.01 1.50 12.72
N THR A 202 -10.66 0.47 13.24
CA THR A 202 -10.05 -0.76 13.71
C THR A 202 -10.79 -1.96 13.10
N PRO A 203 -10.41 -3.21 13.42
CA PRO A 203 -11.21 -4.37 13.03
C PRO A 203 -12.61 -4.36 13.63
N ASP A 204 -12.77 -3.74 14.81
CA ASP A 204 -13.95 -3.92 15.68
C ASP A 204 -14.89 -2.71 15.69
N TRP A 205 -14.42 -1.54 15.25
CA TRP A 205 -15.22 -0.31 15.22
C TRP A 205 -14.65 0.72 14.25
N LEU A 206 -15.47 1.71 13.90
CA LEU A 206 -15.04 2.94 13.26
C LEU A 206 -15.55 4.15 14.06
N GLU A 207 -14.80 5.22 14.09
CA GLU A 207 -15.12 6.44 14.83
C GLU A 207 -14.93 7.64 13.92
N ILE A 208 -15.94 8.50 13.88
CA ILE A 208 -15.93 9.73 13.07
C ILE A 208 -16.23 10.89 14.01
N ASP A 209 -15.29 11.83 14.11
CA ASP A 209 -15.37 13.01 15.00
C ASP A 209 -15.75 12.66 16.45
N GLY A 210 -15.15 11.60 16.99
CA GLY A 210 -15.40 11.10 18.35
C GLY A 210 -16.69 10.29 18.50
N LYS A 211 -17.50 10.15 17.46
CA LYS A 211 -18.69 9.30 17.48
C LYS A 211 -18.35 7.90 16.98
N ARG A 212 -18.45 6.92 17.87
CA ARG A 212 -18.18 5.51 17.54
C ARG A 212 -19.37 4.85 16.84
N HIS A 213 -19.05 4.03 15.87
CA HIS A 213 -19.94 3.25 15.06
C HIS A 213 -19.43 1.81 14.98
N VAL A 214 -20.37 0.87 14.99
CA VAL A 214 -20.12 -0.56 14.79
C VAL A 214 -21.16 -1.03 13.77
N ASN A 215 -20.79 -1.97 12.90
CA ASN A 215 -21.72 -2.54 11.90
C ASN A 215 -22.35 -1.53 10.92
N ARG A 216 -21.80 -0.33 10.75
CA ARG A 216 -22.30 0.62 9.75
C ARG A 216 -21.74 0.30 8.37
N ILE A 217 -22.44 -0.57 7.65
CA ILE A 217 -22.18 -0.91 6.25
C ILE A 217 -23.28 -0.27 5.40
N GLY A 218 -22.93 0.70 4.55
CA GLY A 218 -23.82 1.23 3.52
C GLY A 218 -23.42 0.66 2.16
N SER A 219 -24.26 -0.19 1.57
CA SER A 219 -24.14 -0.61 0.15
C SER A 219 -22.72 -1.00 -0.32
N GLY A 220 -22.03 -1.85 0.45
CA GLY A 220 -20.71 -2.34 0.07
C GLY A 220 -19.54 -1.37 0.28
N ALA A 221 -19.77 -0.23 0.94
CA ALA A 221 -18.74 0.69 1.44
C ALA A 221 -18.99 1.03 2.92
N LEU A 222 -17.95 1.31 3.71
CA LEU A 222 -18.13 2.04 4.97
C LEU A 222 -18.27 3.52 4.60
N VAL A 223 -19.50 3.90 4.28
CA VAL A 223 -19.87 5.29 4.06
C VAL A 223 -19.97 5.96 5.42
N GLY A 224 -18.97 6.75 5.76
CA GLY A 224 -19.09 7.78 6.79
C GLY A 224 -20.02 8.87 6.26
N LEU A 225 -21.30 8.75 6.64
CA LEU A 225 -22.42 9.70 6.51
C LEU A 225 -22.05 11.05 5.86
N GLU A 226 -22.61 11.27 4.66
CA GLU A 226 -22.98 12.63 4.25
C GLU A 226 -23.73 13.26 5.43
N CYS A 227 -23.25 14.40 5.92
CA CYS A 227 -24.02 15.24 6.81
C CYS A 227 -24.99 16.07 5.98
#